data_AF-A0A199VKL9-F1
#
_entry.id   AF-A0A199VKL9-F1
#
_cell.length_a   1.000
_cell.length_b   1.000
_cell.length_c   1.000
_cell.angle_alpha   90.00
_cell.angle_beta   90.00
_cell.angle_gamma   90.00
#
_symmetry.space_group_name_H-M   'P 1'
#
loop_
_entity.id
_entity.type
_entity.pdbx_description
1 polymer ?
#
loop_
_entity_poly.entity_id
_entity_poly.type
_entity_poly.pdbx_seq_one_letter_code
_entity_poly.pdbx_strand_id
1 'polypeptide(L)'
;MNLRVIGHLCLKSTISLIIAIFVFYGIAVINGLLHIFEVLSLQTCLPRNVAKFEKIVSSRYEKEDEEEFKMKNGGSTLWTLDPIEERAREIYTKKVFADFRDQLKVLTGYRFVEVEKNTYKVFTIEKPSISKQRIYSYIVIVDKDEDIVSCNCKIFEFVGILCAHALKVMHFIGIHHIPKKYILKR
;
A
#
# COMPACT_ATOMS: atom_id res chain seq x y z
N MET A 1 -50.94 44.36 19.08
CA MET A 1 -49.46 44.33 18.97
C MET A 1 -49.05 42.98 18.40
N ASN A 2 -48.30 42.99 17.31
CA ASN A 2 -48.21 41.94 16.30
C ASN A 2 -47.52 40.63 16.75
N LEU A 3 -48.18 39.48 16.50
CA LEU A 3 -47.65 38.12 16.61
C LEU A 3 -46.49 37.79 15.63
N ARG A 4 -46.10 38.73 14.74
CA ARG A 4 -44.97 38.57 13.80
C ARG A 4 -43.59 38.78 14.41
N VAL A 5 -43.48 39.37 15.60
CA VAL A 5 -42.17 39.74 16.20
C VAL A 5 -41.55 38.58 17.01
N ILE A 6 -42.36 37.68 17.57
CA ILE A 6 -41.87 36.57 18.41
C ILE A 6 -41.24 35.45 17.57
N GLY A 7 -41.77 35.17 16.38
CA GLY A 7 -41.21 34.17 15.46
C GLY A 7 -39.82 34.53 14.91
N HIS A 8 -39.53 35.83 14.76
CA HIS A 8 -38.26 36.31 14.22
C HIS A 8 -37.12 36.30 15.26
N LEU A 9 -37.43 36.32 16.56
CA LEU A 9 -36.44 36.20 17.64
C LEU A 9 -36.06 34.74 17.92
N CYS A 10 -37.01 33.79 17.79
CA CYS A 10 -36.74 32.36 18.03
C CYS A 10 -35.90 31.72 16.91
N LEU A 11 -36.09 32.15 15.65
CA LEU A 11 -35.30 31.67 14.51
C LEU A 11 -33.84 32.14 14.55
N LYS A 12 -33.57 33.36 15.06
CA LYS A 12 -32.20 33.87 15.21
C LYS A 12 -31.41 33.13 16.31
N SER A 13 -32.07 32.72 17.39
CA SER A 13 -31.43 31.97 18.49
C SER A 13 -31.08 30.53 18.06
N THR A 14 -31.98 29.87 17.33
CA THR A 14 -31.76 28.50 16.84
C THR A 14 -30.71 28.41 15.72
N ILE A 15 -30.68 29.38 14.79
CA ILE A 15 -29.62 29.46 13.77
C ILE A 15 -28.24 29.71 14.40
N SER A 16 -28.16 30.56 15.43
CA SER A 16 -26.90 30.82 16.13
C SER A 16 -26.37 29.59 16.88
N LEU A 17 -27.26 28.76 17.45
CA LEU A 17 -26.90 27.49 18.09
C LEU A 17 -26.47 26.42 17.07
N ILE A 18 -27.13 26.35 15.91
CA ILE A 18 -26.76 25.42 14.84
C ILE A 18 -25.40 25.80 14.24
N ILE A 19 -25.16 27.09 13.97
CA ILE A 19 -23.84 27.57 13.51
C ILE A 19 -22.78 27.30 14.57
N ALA A 20 -23.06 27.51 15.85
CA ALA A 20 -22.12 27.15 16.92
C ALA A 20 -21.83 25.65 16.93
N ILE A 21 -22.84 24.78 16.82
CA ILE A 21 -22.64 23.32 16.76
C ILE A 21 -21.82 22.93 15.52
N PHE A 22 -22.10 23.49 14.34
CA PHE A 22 -21.32 23.22 13.12
C PHE A 22 -19.88 23.77 13.19
N VAL A 23 -19.66 24.92 13.81
CA VAL A 23 -18.33 25.51 14.00
C VAL A 23 -17.55 24.73 15.07
N PHE A 24 -18.16 24.32 16.18
CA PHE A 24 -17.52 23.51 17.21
C PHE A 24 -17.26 22.07 16.74
N TYR A 25 -18.19 21.42 16.04
CA TYR A 25 -17.96 20.11 15.43
C TYR A 25 -16.93 20.21 14.30
N GLY A 26 -16.99 21.25 13.46
CA GLY A 26 -16.01 21.49 12.41
C GLY A 26 -14.60 21.72 12.95
N ILE A 27 -14.45 22.53 14.01
CA ILE A 27 -13.17 22.76 14.69
C ILE A 27 -12.69 21.48 15.40
N ALA A 28 -13.56 20.69 16.02
CA ALA A 28 -13.19 19.41 16.64
C ALA A 28 -12.75 18.37 15.60
N VAL A 29 -13.39 18.32 14.43
CA VAL A 29 -13.00 17.46 13.30
C VAL A 29 -11.69 17.92 12.70
N ILE A 30 -11.46 19.23 12.51
CA ILE A 30 -10.20 19.79 12.01
C ILE A 30 -9.06 19.56 13.01
N ASN A 31 -9.28 19.78 14.31
CA ASN A 31 -8.28 19.51 15.35
C ASN A 31 -8.02 18.00 15.49
N GLY A 32 -9.04 17.15 15.34
CA GLY A 32 -8.89 15.69 15.27
C GLY A 32 -8.10 15.24 14.04
N LEU A 33 -8.35 15.83 12.87
CA LEU A 33 -7.59 15.59 11.63
C LEU A 33 -6.16 16.11 11.71
N LEU A 34 -5.92 17.25 12.39
CA LEU A 34 -4.58 17.79 12.63
C LEU A 34 -3.80 16.89 13.58
N HIS A 35 -4.44 16.37 14.63
CA HIS A 35 -3.83 15.43 15.57
C HIS A 35 -3.58 14.06 14.92
N ILE A 36 -4.45 13.63 13.99
CA ILE A 36 -4.22 12.43 13.16
C ILE A 36 -3.07 12.69 12.18
N PHE A 37 -2.96 13.87 11.58
CA PHE A 37 -1.86 14.25 10.70
C PHE A 37 -0.52 14.37 11.46
N GLU A 38 -0.55 14.84 12.71
CA GLU A 38 0.60 14.91 13.61
C GLU A 38 1.03 13.52 14.13
N VAL A 39 0.07 12.61 14.39
CA VAL A 39 0.35 11.20 14.73
C VAL A 39 0.84 10.40 13.51
N LEU A 40 0.30 10.67 12.31
CA LEU A 40 0.76 10.07 11.05
C LEU A 40 2.17 10.55 10.68
N SER A 41 2.50 11.81 10.99
CA SER A 41 3.84 12.36 10.74
C SER A 41 4.87 11.96 11.80
N LEU A 42 4.45 11.65 13.04
CA LEU A 42 5.34 11.13 14.08
C LEU A 42 5.73 9.65 13.91
N GLN A 43 4.95 8.85 13.16
CA GLN A 43 5.24 7.42 12.96
C GLN A 43 6.09 7.12 11.71
N THR A 44 6.45 8.13 10.90
CA THR A 44 7.37 7.99 9.77
C THR A 44 8.63 8.83 9.96
N CYS A 45 9.38 8.59 11.05
CA CYS A 45 10.75 9.06 11.12
C CYS A 45 11.66 8.17 10.26
N LEU A 46 11.70 8.44 8.95
CA LEU A 46 12.92 8.29 8.17
C LEU A 46 13.14 9.52 7.27
N PRO A 47 13.48 10.71 7.82
CA PRO A 47 14.09 11.77 7.04
C PRO A 47 15.62 11.56 7.10
N ARG A 48 16.14 10.61 6.32
CA ARG A 48 17.58 10.57 6.04
C ARG A 48 17.87 9.98 4.67
N ASN A 49 17.82 10.86 3.68
CA ASN A 49 18.35 10.75 2.31
C ASN A 49 17.40 10.34 1.19
N VAL A 50 16.39 11.17 0.91
CA VAL A 50 15.65 11.15 -0.37
C VAL A 50 16.61 11.27 -1.57
N ALA A 51 17.61 12.15 -1.49
CA ALA A 51 18.60 12.34 -2.56
C ALA A 51 19.53 11.12 -2.80
N LYS A 52 19.84 10.34 -1.76
CA LYS A 52 20.62 9.10 -1.94
C LYS A 52 19.75 7.99 -2.53
N PHE A 53 18.46 8.03 -2.25
CA PHE A 53 17.48 7.10 -2.77
C PHE A 53 17.22 7.31 -4.27
N GLU A 54 17.02 8.55 -4.72
CA GLU A 54 16.86 8.89 -6.14
C GLU A 54 18.07 8.44 -6.98
N LYS A 55 19.29 8.61 -6.46
CA LYS A 55 20.52 8.16 -7.13
C LYS A 55 20.62 6.64 -7.24
N ILE A 56 20.16 5.89 -6.24
CA ILE A 56 20.11 4.42 -6.29
C ILE A 56 19.08 3.95 -7.32
N VAL A 57 17.94 4.63 -7.42
CA VAL A 57 16.88 4.32 -8.38
C VAL A 57 17.34 4.65 -9.81
N SER A 58 17.92 5.84 -10.06
CA SER A 58 18.44 6.24 -11.38
C SER A 58 19.53 5.30 -11.90
N SER A 59 20.48 4.92 -11.03
CA SER A 59 21.57 4.01 -11.41
C SER A 59 21.13 2.55 -11.60
N ARG A 60 19.93 2.17 -11.15
CA ARG A 60 19.31 0.87 -11.50
C ARG A 60 18.76 0.89 -12.91
N TYR A 61 18.08 1.96 -13.31
CA TYR A 61 17.53 2.11 -14.66
C TYR A 61 18.62 2.09 -15.75
N GLU A 62 19.72 2.82 -15.57
CA GLU A 62 20.81 2.83 -16.56
C GLU A 62 21.47 1.44 -16.75
N LYS A 63 21.48 0.61 -15.71
CA LYS A 63 21.98 -0.78 -15.80
C LYS A 63 20.96 -1.75 -16.39
N GLU A 64 19.67 -1.44 -16.30
CA GLU A 64 18.59 -2.26 -16.85
C GLU A 64 18.68 -2.30 -18.39
N ASP A 65 18.96 -1.16 -19.05
CA ASP A 65 19.14 -1.06 -20.51
C ASP A 65 20.34 -1.88 -21.03
N GLU A 66 21.47 -1.85 -20.31
CA GLU A 66 22.69 -2.57 -20.72
C GLU A 66 22.59 -4.10 -20.54
N GLU A 67 21.86 -4.55 -19.53
CA GLU A 67 21.68 -5.98 -19.21
C GLU A 67 20.63 -6.63 -20.13
N GLU A 68 19.60 -5.91 -20.56
CA GLU A 68 18.58 -6.39 -21.50
C GLU A 68 19.16 -6.74 -22.88
N PHE A 69 20.08 -5.91 -23.39
CA PHE A 69 20.78 -6.17 -24.66
C PHE A 69 21.56 -7.50 -24.66
N LYS A 70 22.12 -7.89 -23.51
CA LYS A 70 22.97 -9.08 -23.39
C LYS A 70 22.19 -10.39 -23.19
N MET A 71 20.92 -10.33 -22.81
CA MET A 71 20.22 -11.49 -22.24
C MET A 71 19.21 -12.18 -23.18
N LYS A 72 19.17 -11.89 -24.49
CA LYS A 72 18.14 -12.39 -25.43
C LYS A 72 17.95 -13.93 -25.54
N ASN A 73 18.84 -14.80 -25.01
CA ASN A 73 18.81 -16.25 -25.29
C ASN A 73 18.32 -17.22 -24.19
N GLY A 74 17.93 -16.78 -22.99
CA GLY A 74 17.44 -17.71 -21.95
C GLY A 74 16.14 -17.24 -21.30
N GLY A 75 15.00 -17.79 -21.69
CA GLY A 75 13.74 -17.54 -20.98
C GLY A 75 13.84 -18.05 -19.54
N SER A 76 13.47 -17.24 -18.55
CA SER A 76 13.49 -17.62 -17.14
C SER A 76 12.42 -18.69 -16.84
N THR A 77 12.82 -19.83 -16.29
CA THR A 77 11.92 -20.93 -15.89
C THR A 77 10.95 -20.47 -14.79
N LEU A 78 9.68 -20.84 -14.87
CA LEU A 78 8.69 -20.60 -13.82
C LEU A 78 9.03 -21.39 -12.54
N TRP A 79 8.71 -20.84 -11.38
CA TRP A 79 8.85 -21.50 -10.07
C TRP A 79 7.60 -22.28 -9.68
N THR A 80 6.44 -21.74 -10.04
CA THR A 80 5.12 -22.24 -9.69
C THR A 80 4.28 -22.42 -10.94
N LEU A 81 3.09 -23.01 -10.76
CA LEU A 81 2.03 -23.03 -11.76
C LEU A 81 1.05 -21.85 -11.56
N ASP A 82 1.46 -20.80 -10.85
CA ASP A 82 0.60 -19.64 -10.57
C ASP A 82 0.43 -18.79 -11.84
N PRO A 83 -0.82 -18.54 -12.29
CA PRO A 83 -1.07 -17.70 -13.46
C PRO A 83 -0.45 -16.30 -13.36
N ILE A 84 -0.30 -15.77 -12.13
CA ILE A 84 0.32 -14.44 -11.94
C ILE A 84 1.79 -14.46 -12.31
N GLU A 85 2.50 -15.57 -12.10
CA GLU A 85 3.91 -15.72 -12.44
C GLU A 85 4.11 -15.80 -13.95
N GLU A 86 3.27 -16.59 -14.64
CA GLU A 86 3.30 -16.66 -16.10
C GLU A 86 3.04 -15.28 -16.71
N ARG A 87 2.03 -14.58 -16.20
CA ARG A 87 1.70 -13.24 -16.67
C ARG A 87 2.82 -12.23 -16.37
N ALA A 88 3.47 -12.33 -15.22
CA ALA A 88 4.62 -11.50 -14.88
C ALA A 88 5.78 -11.69 -15.87
N ARG A 89 6.06 -12.94 -16.27
CA ARG A 89 7.13 -13.27 -17.23
C ARG A 89 6.91 -12.65 -18.60
N GLU A 90 5.66 -12.50 -19.02
CA GLU A 90 5.29 -11.89 -20.30
C GLU A 90 5.41 -10.37 -20.29
N ILE A 91 5.11 -9.74 -19.15
CA ILE A 91 5.02 -8.27 -19.02
C ILE A 91 6.36 -7.66 -18.60
N TYR A 92 7.08 -8.31 -17.70
CA TYR A 92 8.29 -7.76 -17.10
C TYR A 92 9.55 -8.14 -17.87
N THR A 93 10.55 -7.24 -17.83
CA THR A 93 11.90 -7.59 -18.27
C THR A 93 12.46 -8.72 -17.40
N LYS A 94 13.46 -9.47 -17.89
CA LYS A 94 13.97 -10.66 -17.19
C LYS A 94 14.41 -10.40 -15.75
N LYS A 95 15.03 -9.25 -15.50
CA LYS A 95 15.49 -8.83 -14.18
C LYS A 95 14.32 -8.53 -13.25
N VAL A 96 13.34 -7.76 -13.72
CA VAL A 96 12.13 -7.42 -12.96
C VAL A 96 11.31 -8.67 -12.68
N PHE A 97 11.24 -9.60 -13.64
CA PHE A 97 10.64 -10.91 -13.43
C PHE A 97 11.40 -11.74 -12.38
N ALA A 98 12.73 -11.71 -12.36
CA ALA A 98 13.51 -12.39 -11.33
C ALA A 98 13.21 -11.83 -9.93
N ASP A 99 13.15 -10.50 -9.79
CA ASP A 99 12.79 -9.85 -8.52
C ASP A 99 11.35 -10.19 -8.10
N PHE A 100 10.41 -10.21 -9.05
CA PHE A 100 9.03 -10.63 -8.80
C PHE A 100 8.94 -12.09 -8.34
N ARG A 101 9.68 -12.99 -9.00
CA ARG A 101 9.77 -14.39 -8.61
C ARG A 101 10.34 -14.56 -7.21
N ASP A 102 11.28 -13.72 -6.80
CA ASP A 102 11.78 -13.73 -5.43
C ASP A 102 10.72 -13.27 -4.41
N GLN A 103 9.86 -12.31 -4.76
CA GLN A 103 8.68 -11.99 -3.95
C GLN A 103 7.71 -13.18 -3.84
N LEU A 104 7.50 -13.93 -4.93
CA LEU A 104 6.69 -15.16 -4.91
C LEU A 104 7.27 -16.25 -4.00
N LYS A 105 8.58 -16.41 -3.94
CA LYS A 105 9.19 -17.34 -2.98
C LYS A 105 8.98 -16.86 -1.54
N VAL A 106 9.24 -15.58 -1.31
CA VAL A 106 9.22 -14.97 0.03
C VAL A 106 7.81 -14.95 0.63
N LEU A 107 6.74 -14.85 -0.17
CA LEU A 107 5.36 -14.86 0.36
C LEU A 107 5.00 -16.14 1.11
N THR A 108 5.67 -17.27 0.82
CA THR A 108 5.45 -18.54 1.53
C THR A 108 5.83 -18.46 3.01
N GLY A 109 6.74 -17.54 3.36
CA GLY A 109 7.17 -17.29 4.73
C GLY A 109 6.22 -16.39 5.53
N TYR A 110 5.07 -16.00 4.98
CA TYR A 110 4.09 -15.13 5.62
C TYR A 110 2.74 -15.82 5.81
N ARG A 111 2.09 -15.47 6.92
CA ARG A 111 0.67 -15.72 7.19
C ARG A 111 -0.04 -14.38 7.35
N PHE A 112 -1.36 -14.40 7.31
CA PHE A 112 -2.15 -13.18 7.47
C PHE A 112 -3.41 -13.43 8.28
N VAL A 113 -4.04 -12.35 8.72
CA VAL A 113 -5.36 -12.30 9.31
C VAL A 113 -6.07 -11.05 8.81
N GLU A 114 -7.36 -11.15 8.53
CA GLU A 114 -8.19 -9.97 8.27
C GLU A 114 -8.51 -9.31 9.61
N VAL A 115 -8.11 -8.04 9.76
CA VAL A 115 -8.31 -7.29 11.02
C VAL A 115 -9.54 -6.39 10.93
N GLU A 116 -9.83 -5.90 9.73
CA GLU A 116 -11.02 -5.13 9.39
C GLU A 116 -11.40 -5.49 7.94
N LYS A 117 -12.62 -5.14 7.51
CA LYS A 117 -13.07 -5.44 6.15
C LYS A 117 -12.07 -4.93 5.12
N ASN A 118 -11.54 -5.83 4.29
CA ASN A 118 -10.52 -5.56 3.26
C ASN A 118 -9.16 -5.04 3.80
N THR A 119 -8.91 -5.14 5.11
CA THR A 119 -7.63 -4.78 5.73
C THR A 119 -7.03 -6.01 6.38
N TYR A 120 -5.82 -6.35 5.95
CA TYR A 120 -5.13 -7.58 6.33
C TYR A 120 -3.83 -7.26 7.05
N LYS A 121 -3.62 -7.89 8.20
CA LYS A 121 -2.32 -7.89 8.88
C LYS A 121 -1.55 -9.13 8.45
N VAL A 122 -0.44 -8.92 7.75
CA VAL A 122 0.46 -9.97 7.25
C VAL A 122 1.68 -10.05 8.15
N PHE A 123 2.09 -11.24 8.59
CA PHE A 123 3.19 -11.41 9.52
C PHE A 123 4.03 -12.65 9.23
N THR A 124 5.30 -12.59 9.61
CA THR A 124 6.27 -13.67 9.40
C THR A 124 5.81 -14.93 10.12
N ILE A 125 5.90 -16.08 9.45
CA ILE A 125 5.66 -17.38 10.09
C ILE A 125 6.81 -17.67 11.06
N GLU A 126 6.44 -17.96 12.30
CA GLU A 126 7.36 -18.39 13.34
C GLU A 126 7.87 -19.81 13.03
N LYS A 127 9.18 -19.98 13.11
CA LYS A 127 9.88 -21.24 12.89
C LYS A 127 10.34 -21.74 14.25
N PRO A 128 9.82 -22.88 14.74
CA PRO A 128 10.21 -23.43 16.05
C PRO A 128 11.71 -23.68 16.20
N SER A 129 12.41 -23.88 15.09
CA SER A 129 13.86 -24.10 15.04
C SER A 129 14.71 -22.83 15.21
N ILE A 130 14.11 -21.63 15.20
CA ILE A 130 14.84 -20.37 15.29
C ILE A 130 14.57 -19.70 16.64
N SER A 131 15.54 -19.76 17.54
CA SER A 131 15.45 -19.05 18.82
C SER A 131 15.45 -17.54 18.61
N LYS A 132 14.56 -16.83 19.32
CA LYS A 132 14.40 -15.36 19.25
C LYS A 132 14.17 -14.82 17.83
N GLN A 133 13.41 -15.55 17.01
CA GLN A 133 13.03 -15.07 15.68
C GLN A 133 12.33 -13.72 15.77
N ARG A 134 12.80 -12.73 15.00
CA ARG A 134 12.11 -11.47 14.86
C ARG A 134 10.88 -11.65 13.98
N ILE A 135 9.71 -11.33 14.53
CA ILE A 135 8.45 -11.34 13.81
C ILE A 135 8.18 -9.92 13.31
N TYR A 136 8.01 -9.80 11.98
CA TYR A 136 7.59 -8.56 11.35
C TYR A 136 6.12 -8.65 10.98
N SER A 137 5.43 -7.51 11.03
CA SER A 137 4.04 -7.40 10.57
C SER A 137 3.85 -6.19 9.68
N TYR A 138 2.98 -6.35 8.69
CA TYR A 138 2.66 -5.37 7.66
C TYR A 138 1.15 -5.26 7.52
N ILE A 139 0.68 -4.10 7.11
CA ILE A 139 -0.72 -3.85 6.81
C ILE A 139 -0.89 -3.80 5.30
N VAL A 140 -1.85 -4.58 4.82
CA VAL A 140 -2.28 -4.60 3.43
C VAL A 140 -3.74 -4.16 3.37
N ILE A 141 -4.03 -3.13 2.58
CA ILE A 141 -5.38 -2.61 2.38
C ILE A 141 -5.78 -2.91 0.94
N VAL A 142 -6.99 -3.43 0.78
CA VAL A 142 -7.56 -3.76 -0.53
C VAL A 142 -8.75 -2.86 -0.82
N ASP A 143 -8.73 -2.25 -1.99
CA ASP A 143 -9.91 -1.69 -2.62
C ASP A 143 -10.28 -2.60 -3.78
N LYS A 144 -11.38 -3.35 -3.64
CA LYS A 144 -11.82 -4.31 -4.65
C LYS A 144 -12.48 -3.62 -5.84
N ASP A 145 -13.13 -2.49 -5.59
CA ASP A 145 -13.87 -1.75 -6.62
C ASP A 145 -12.86 -1.08 -7.56
N GLU A 146 -11.78 -0.55 -6.98
CA GLU A 146 -10.71 0.06 -7.74
C GLU A 146 -9.61 -0.93 -8.16
N ASP A 147 -9.61 -2.18 -7.72
CA ASP A 147 -8.50 -3.14 -7.93
C ASP A 147 -7.14 -2.59 -7.42
N ILE A 148 -7.15 -2.07 -6.19
CA ILE A 148 -5.97 -1.55 -5.48
C ILE A 148 -5.61 -2.52 -4.36
N VAL A 149 -4.33 -2.89 -4.29
CA VAL A 149 -3.71 -3.57 -3.15
C VAL A 149 -2.51 -2.74 -2.68
N SER A 150 -2.64 -2.12 -1.53
CA SER A 150 -1.62 -1.25 -0.94
C SER A 150 -0.98 -1.92 0.26
N CYS A 151 0.36 -1.91 0.34
CA CYS A 151 1.08 -2.42 1.50
C CYS A 151 1.97 -1.33 2.11
N ASN A 152 1.97 -1.23 3.43
CA ASN A 152 2.79 -0.26 4.15
C ASN A 152 4.31 -0.54 4.09
N CYS A 153 4.76 -1.64 3.48
CA CYS A 153 6.19 -1.93 3.28
C CYS A 153 6.87 -1.04 2.22
N LYS A 154 6.08 -0.35 1.39
CA LYS A 154 6.55 0.59 0.36
C LYS A 154 7.44 0.01 -0.75
N ILE A 155 7.53 -1.32 -0.88
CA ILE A 155 8.33 -1.97 -1.92
C ILE A 155 7.83 -1.60 -3.32
N PHE A 156 6.51 -1.47 -3.53
CA PHE A 156 6.00 -1.07 -4.85
C PHE A 156 6.44 0.35 -5.20
N GLU A 157 6.34 1.29 -4.27
CA GLU A 157 6.75 2.68 -4.48
C GLU A 157 8.26 2.83 -4.74
N PHE A 158 9.08 1.90 -4.23
CA PHE A 158 10.54 1.96 -4.33
C PHE A 158 11.16 1.09 -5.42
N VAL A 159 10.55 -0.06 -5.71
CA VAL A 159 11.07 -1.08 -6.64
C VAL A 159 10.14 -1.26 -7.85
N GLY A 160 8.91 -0.76 -7.76
CA GLY A 160 7.92 -0.83 -8.83
C GLY A 160 7.34 -2.22 -9.07
N ILE A 161 7.46 -3.13 -8.10
CA ILE A 161 6.86 -4.48 -8.12
C ILE A 161 6.03 -4.73 -6.86
N LEU A 162 4.99 -5.56 -6.98
CA LEU A 162 4.18 -5.96 -5.84
C LEU A 162 5.02 -6.75 -4.83
N CYS A 163 4.90 -6.41 -3.55
CA CYS A 163 5.60 -7.13 -2.48
C CYS A 163 4.95 -8.49 -2.19
N ALA A 164 5.73 -9.36 -1.55
CA ALA A 164 5.25 -10.65 -1.05
C ALA A 164 4.00 -10.54 -0.15
N HIS A 165 3.84 -9.44 0.61
CA HIS A 165 2.68 -9.24 1.49
C HIS A 165 1.41 -8.96 0.69
N ALA A 166 1.49 -8.09 -0.31
CA ALA A 166 0.38 -7.78 -1.21
C ALA A 166 0.00 -9.02 -2.03
N LEU A 167 0.99 -9.72 -2.61
CA LEU A 167 0.78 -10.96 -3.36
C LEU A 167 0.10 -12.04 -2.51
N LYS A 168 0.50 -12.19 -1.24
CA LYS A 168 -0.14 -13.14 -0.31
C LYS A 168 -1.63 -12.88 -0.14
N VAL A 169 -2.01 -11.61 0.02
CA VAL A 169 -3.41 -11.19 0.16
C VAL A 169 -4.15 -11.34 -1.15
N MET A 170 -3.56 -10.95 -2.29
CA MET A 170 -4.12 -11.14 -3.63
C MET A 170 -4.50 -12.59 -3.90
N HIS A 171 -3.61 -13.54 -3.60
CA HIS A 171 -3.88 -14.97 -3.76
C HIS A 171 -5.07 -15.43 -2.91
N PHE A 172 -5.21 -14.88 -1.70
CA PHE A 172 -6.32 -15.21 -0.81
C PHE A 172 -7.66 -14.69 -1.34
N ILE A 173 -7.69 -13.46 -1.85
CA ILE A 173 -8.92 -12.83 -2.36
C ILE A 173 -9.24 -13.21 -3.81
N GLY A 174 -8.46 -14.10 -4.42
CA GLY A 174 -8.69 -14.63 -5.77
C GLY A 174 -8.20 -13.74 -6.90
N ILE A 175 -7.31 -12.77 -6.64
CA ILE A 175 -6.68 -11.96 -7.68
C ILE A 175 -5.39 -12.67 -8.14
N HIS A 176 -5.48 -13.37 -9.28
CA HIS A 176 -4.39 -14.15 -9.89
C HIS A 176 -3.78 -13.48 -11.12
N HIS A 177 -3.93 -12.15 -11.23
CA HIS A 177 -3.33 -11.37 -12.29
C HIS A 177 -2.69 -10.12 -11.70
N ILE A 178 -1.78 -9.49 -12.44
CA ILE A 178 -1.18 -8.21 -12.05
C ILE A 178 -2.11 -7.09 -12.54
N PRO A 179 -2.73 -6.30 -11.65
CA PRO A 179 -3.54 -5.18 -12.08
C PRO A 179 -2.71 -4.19 -12.88
N LYS A 180 -3.31 -3.60 -13.92
CA LYS A 180 -2.59 -2.75 -14.88
C LYS A 180 -1.82 -1.59 -14.22
N LYS A 181 -2.32 -1.08 -13.09
CA LYS A 181 -1.69 0.01 -12.32
C LYS A 181 -0.34 -0.37 -11.68
N TYR A 182 -0.08 -1.67 -11.50
CA TYR A 182 1.20 -2.18 -10.99
C TYR A 182 2.18 -2.56 -12.11
N ILE A 183 1.81 -2.31 -13.36
CA ILE A 183 2.69 -2.45 -14.52
C ILE A 183 3.24 -1.04 -14.85
N LEU A 184 4.44 -0.76 -14.38
CA LEU A 184 5.14 0.47 -14.74
C LEU A 184 5.74 0.31 -16.13
N LYS A 185 5.55 1.31 -17.01
CA LYS A 185 6.37 1.45 -18.21
C LYS A 185 7.77 1.83 -17.75
N ARG A 186 8.74 1.00 -18.08
CA ARG A 186 10.16 1.21 -17.80
C ARG A 186 10.87 1.31 -19.15
#